data_AF-A0A5B0P380-F1
#
_entry.id   AF-A0A5B0P380-F1
#
_cell.length_a   1.000
_cell.length_b   1.000
_cell.length_c   1.000
_cell.angle_alpha   90.00
_cell.angle_beta   90.00
_cell.angle_gamma   90.00
#
_symmetry.space_group_name_H-M   'P 1'
#
loop_
_entity.id
_entity.type
_entity.pdbx_description
1 polymer ?
#
loop_
_entity_poly.entity_id
_entity_poly.type
_entity_poly.pdbx_seq_one_letter_code
_entity_poly.pdbx_strand_id
1 'polypeptide(L)'
;MKEFWKDQHGNDETFWEHEWAKHGTCISTLEPHCMGSSYKPQSEVVTFFNRTVDLFKSLPTYEWLKAANIVPSATTTYNLDQLQEVAKQYTGQEAVWNCRGHVLNEVWWHFNTVGTVADGKFVHASPVGPRSTCPYKGIQYLPKGHSGGGGGGGGGDHRPKHPGHQPGNPPSDRKHFIYVVDEHGQRNGCLISNGNWLSRATCASFSVSVGHDDKALLEIRTRRGACAFEDSGFRCAKGLKSEGFEKNGDRLVYEGQEVFYSDKLPEGTTQVPILKSKSKNSIYLEIADAH
;
A
#
# COMPACT_ATOMS: atom_id res chain seq x y z
N MET A 1 24.64 7.54 14.91
CA MET A 1 23.93 6.24 14.78
C MET A 1 23.35 5.78 16.11
N LYS A 2 24.14 5.60 17.18
CA LYS A 2 23.67 5.17 18.53
C LYS A 2 22.45 5.90 19.13
N GLU A 3 22.11 7.10 18.66
CA GLU A 3 20.95 7.87 19.12
C GLU A 3 19.75 7.77 18.16
N PHE A 4 20.00 7.83 16.85
CA PHE A 4 18.96 8.02 15.83
C PHE A 4 18.76 6.84 14.86
N TRP A 5 19.69 5.88 14.84
CA TRP A 5 19.64 4.69 13.99
C TRP A 5 19.81 3.45 14.87
N LYS A 6 18.72 3.15 15.58
CA LYS A 6 18.62 2.13 16.63
C LYS A 6 17.97 0.86 16.10
N ASP A 7 18.40 -0.28 16.60
CA ASP A 7 17.59 -1.49 16.53
C ASP A 7 16.48 -1.45 17.59
N GLN A 8 15.26 -1.78 17.18
CA GLN A 8 14.10 -1.86 18.07
C GLN A 8 14.18 -3.06 19.04
N HIS A 9 15.02 -4.06 18.73
CA HIS A 9 15.26 -5.23 19.58
C HIS A 9 16.52 -5.11 20.45
N GLY A 10 17.24 -3.98 20.35
CA GLY A 10 18.34 -3.61 21.23
C GLY A 10 19.75 -4.01 20.77
N ASN A 11 19.92 -4.62 19.60
CA ASN A 11 21.24 -4.94 19.05
C ASN A 11 21.54 -4.10 17.80
N ASP A 12 22.03 -2.89 18.04
CA ASP A 12 22.34 -1.94 16.97
C ASP A 12 23.42 -2.44 16.00
N GLU A 13 24.43 -3.19 16.49
CA GLU A 13 25.56 -3.63 15.65
C GLU A 13 25.08 -4.60 14.56
N THR A 14 24.36 -5.65 14.94
CA THR A 14 23.81 -6.63 13.98
C THR A 14 22.84 -5.98 13.00
N PHE A 15 22.12 -4.93 13.43
CA PHE A 15 21.28 -4.17 12.53
C PHE A 15 22.09 -3.37 11.51
N TRP A 16 23.15 -2.67 11.92
CA TRP A 16 24.01 -1.95 10.98
C TRP A 16 24.72 -2.90 10.01
N GLU A 17 25.20 -4.05 10.47
CA GLU A 17 25.73 -5.12 9.62
C GLU A 17 24.71 -5.57 8.56
N HIS A 18 23.45 -5.77 8.96
CA HIS A 18 22.37 -6.14 8.04
C HIS A 18 22.15 -5.08 6.96
N GLU A 19 22.03 -3.82 7.35
CA GLU A 19 21.77 -2.71 6.42
C GLU A 19 22.92 -2.54 5.42
N TRP A 20 24.18 -2.64 5.88
CA TRP A 20 25.32 -2.64 4.98
C TRP A 20 25.30 -3.84 4.03
N ALA A 21 25.22 -5.06 4.57
CA ALA A 21 25.34 -6.28 3.78
C ALA A 21 24.22 -6.44 2.74
N LYS A 22 23.00 -6.00 3.07
CA LYS A 22 21.82 -6.16 2.22
C LYS A 22 21.58 -4.99 1.27
N HIS A 23 21.91 -3.76 1.68
CA HIS A 23 21.58 -2.56 0.92
C HIS A 23 22.81 -1.75 0.52
N GLY A 24 23.78 -1.56 1.42
CA GLY A 24 25.01 -0.82 1.12
C GLY A 24 25.84 -1.46 0.01
N THR A 25 25.98 -2.78 0.01
CA THR A 25 26.73 -3.54 -1.01
C THR A 25 26.11 -3.47 -2.42
N CYS A 26 24.83 -3.11 -2.54
CA CYS A 26 24.16 -2.95 -3.83
C CYS A 26 24.36 -1.56 -4.47
N ILE A 27 25.02 -0.63 -3.78
CA ILE A 27 25.28 0.71 -4.30
C ILE A 27 26.58 0.67 -5.11
N SER A 28 26.45 0.48 -6.43
CA SER A 28 27.59 0.34 -7.34
C SER A 28 28.60 1.50 -7.28
N THR A 29 28.13 2.73 -7.04
CA THR A 29 29.03 3.91 -6.95
C THR A 29 29.85 3.96 -5.65
N LEU A 30 29.63 3.05 -4.70
CA LEU A 30 30.43 2.89 -3.49
C LEU A 30 31.44 1.74 -3.59
N GLU A 31 31.55 1.07 -4.74
CA GLU A 31 32.54 0.01 -4.88
C GLU A 31 33.97 0.55 -4.65
N PRO A 32 34.88 -0.24 -4.03
CA PRO A 32 36.23 0.22 -3.70
C PRO A 32 37.00 0.88 -4.85
N HIS A 33 36.82 0.39 -6.07
CA HIS A 33 37.49 0.93 -7.26
C HIS A 33 36.97 2.33 -7.66
N CYS A 34 35.77 2.73 -7.22
CA CYS A 34 35.20 4.05 -7.41
C CYS A 34 35.68 5.07 -6.37
N MET A 35 36.30 4.62 -5.26
CA MET A 35 36.66 5.47 -4.11
C MET A 35 37.96 6.27 -4.29
N GLY A 36 38.57 6.22 -5.48
CA GLY A 36 39.77 6.96 -5.84
C GLY A 36 41.07 6.38 -5.28
N SER A 37 42.19 7.03 -5.60
CA SER A 37 43.55 6.55 -5.28
C SER A 37 43.91 6.61 -3.79
N SER A 38 43.14 7.34 -2.98
CA SER A 38 43.31 7.46 -1.53
C SER A 38 42.50 6.43 -0.74
N TYR A 39 41.85 5.48 -1.41
CA TYR A 39 41.05 4.44 -0.78
C TYR A 39 41.83 3.67 0.29
N LYS A 40 41.21 3.51 1.46
CA LYS A 40 41.62 2.57 2.50
C LYS A 40 40.57 1.48 2.62
N PRO A 41 40.95 0.23 2.95
CA PRO A 41 39.98 -0.83 3.18
C PRO A 41 38.79 -0.37 4.05
N GLN A 42 37.57 -0.66 3.61
CA GLN A 42 36.30 -0.34 4.28
C GLN A 42 35.91 1.15 4.32
N SER A 43 36.58 2.01 3.55
CA SER A 43 36.18 3.43 3.43
C SER A 43 34.76 3.61 2.88
N GLU A 44 34.32 2.69 2.02
CA GLU A 44 32.97 2.62 1.44
C GLU A 44 31.89 2.36 2.50
N VAL A 45 32.20 1.53 3.49
CA VAL A 45 31.29 1.22 4.61
C VAL A 45 31.06 2.48 5.44
N VAL A 46 32.15 3.17 5.81
CA VAL A 46 32.10 4.43 6.55
C VAL A 46 31.33 5.49 5.75
N THR A 47 31.56 5.55 4.44
CA THR A 47 30.88 6.48 3.53
C THR A 47 29.38 6.21 3.49
N PHE A 48 28.94 4.96 3.33
CA PHE A 48 27.53 4.59 3.35
C PHE A 48 26.80 5.07 4.61
N PHE A 49 27.37 4.82 5.78
CA PHE A 49 26.76 5.23 7.05
C PHE A 49 26.75 6.75 7.23
N ASN A 50 27.85 7.44 6.90
CA ASN A 50 27.90 8.91 6.97
C ASN A 50 26.86 9.54 6.03
N ARG A 51 26.79 9.08 4.78
CA ARG A 51 25.84 9.62 3.78
C ARG A 51 24.39 9.35 4.16
N THR A 52 24.09 8.18 4.71
CA THR A 52 22.75 7.86 5.23
C THR A 52 22.36 8.80 6.38
N VAL A 53 23.26 9.04 7.33
CA VAL A 53 23.00 9.95 8.46
C VAL A 53 22.86 11.40 8.00
N ASP A 54 23.69 11.86 7.06
CA ASP A 54 23.59 13.21 6.51
C ASP A 54 22.26 13.42 5.78
N LEU A 55 21.84 12.44 4.96
CA LEU A 55 20.56 12.47 4.28
C LEU A 55 19.40 12.47 5.28
N PHE A 56 19.43 11.60 6.29
CA PHE A 56 18.43 11.56 7.37
C PHE A 56 18.28 12.92 8.07
N LYS A 57 19.39 13.59 8.41
CA LYS A 57 19.37 14.91 9.05
C LYS A 57 18.72 15.99 8.18
N SER A 58 18.80 15.85 6.85
CA SER A 58 18.16 16.77 5.91
C SER A 58 16.64 16.58 5.80
N LEU A 59 16.09 15.51 6.42
CA LEU A 59 14.69 15.13 6.37
C LEU A 59 14.05 15.18 7.77
N PRO A 60 13.91 16.37 8.40
CA PRO A 60 13.37 16.53 9.74
C PRO A 60 11.84 16.29 9.77
N THR A 61 11.45 15.04 9.50
CA THR A 61 10.06 14.62 9.23
C THR A 61 9.12 14.98 10.38
N TYR A 62 9.56 14.83 11.63
CA TYR A 62 8.76 15.21 12.78
C TYR A 62 8.43 16.71 12.80
N GLU A 63 9.41 17.58 12.51
CA GLU A 63 9.20 19.03 12.50
C GLU A 63 8.28 19.44 11.34
N TRP A 64 8.41 18.79 10.18
CA TRP A 64 7.52 19.01 9.04
C TRP A 64 6.06 18.63 9.35
N LEU A 65 5.85 17.45 9.94
CA LEU A 65 4.52 17.01 10.37
C LEU A 65 3.94 17.94 11.44
N LYS A 66 4.75 18.32 12.43
CA LYS A 66 4.34 19.24 13.51
C LYS A 66 3.94 20.61 12.98
N ALA A 67 4.65 21.16 11.99
CA ALA A 67 4.31 22.44 11.37
C ALA A 67 2.94 22.41 10.68
N ALA A 68 2.50 21.23 10.21
CA ALA A 68 1.16 21.00 9.66
C ALA A 68 0.12 20.58 10.73
N ASN A 69 0.43 20.71 12.02
CA ASN A 69 -0.37 20.26 13.15
C ASN A 69 -0.63 18.74 13.18
N ILE A 70 0.25 17.95 12.56
CA ILE A 70 0.25 16.48 12.65
C ILE A 70 1.27 16.07 13.72
N VAL A 71 0.79 15.91 14.94
CA VAL A 71 1.61 15.56 16.11
C VAL A 71 1.18 14.22 16.71
N PRO A 72 2.07 13.51 17.44
CA PRO A 72 1.70 12.28 18.09
C PRO A 72 0.53 12.46 19.07
N SER A 73 -0.47 11.59 18.99
CA SER A 73 -1.68 11.64 19.81
C SER A 73 -2.25 10.23 20.02
N ALA A 74 -2.80 9.97 21.22
CA ALA A 74 -3.46 8.70 21.52
C ALA A 74 -4.90 8.62 20.98
N THR A 75 -5.48 9.75 20.57
CA THR A 75 -6.91 9.87 20.22
C THR A 75 -7.13 10.48 18.84
N THR A 76 -6.21 11.31 18.36
CA THR A 76 -6.30 11.95 17.05
C THR A 76 -5.81 10.99 15.98
N THR A 77 -6.56 10.91 14.89
CA THR A 77 -6.16 10.19 13.68
C THR A 77 -6.02 11.13 12.49
N TYR A 78 -5.19 10.75 11.55
CA TYR A 78 -4.88 11.51 10.34
C TYR A 78 -5.28 10.74 9.07
N ASN A 79 -5.28 11.44 7.94
CA ASN A 79 -5.51 10.87 6.62
C ASN A 79 -4.20 10.81 5.83
N LEU A 80 -4.09 9.86 4.90
CA LEU A 80 -2.90 9.71 4.07
C LEU A 80 -2.62 10.98 3.25
N ASP A 81 -3.66 11.65 2.75
CA ASP A 81 -3.52 12.90 2.00
C ASP A 81 -2.84 14.00 2.82
N GLN A 82 -3.11 14.09 4.13
CA GLN A 82 -2.47 15.09 5.00
C GLN A 82 -0.96 14.82 5.11
N LEU A 83 -0.57 13.54 5.20
CA LEU A 83 0.84 13.15 5.22
C LEU A 83 1.50 13.42 3.86
N GLN A 84 0.79 13.17 2.74
CA GLN A 84 1.29 13.44 1.40
C GLN A 84 1.40 14.94 1.09
N GLU A 85 0.48 15.77 1.59
CA GLU A 85 0.56 17.22 1.47
C GLU A 85 1.82 17.76 2.15
N VAL A 86 2.15 17.27 3.35
CA VAL A 86 3.42 17.62 4.02
C VAL A 86 4.62 17.18 3.19
N ALA A 87 4.62 15.93 2.67
CA ALA A 87 5.70 15.46 1.81
C ALA A 87 5.89 16.36 0.58
N LYS A 88 4.80 16.68 -0.14
CA LYS A 88 4.82 17.54 -1.32
C LYS A 88 5.26 18.97 -0.99
N GLN A 89 4.80 19.52 0.13
CA GLN A 89 5.15 20.87 0.55
C GLN A 89 6.66 21.05 0.75
N TYR A 90 7.32 20.09 1.39
CA TYR A 90 8.74 20.20 1.74
C TYR A 90 9.68 19.64 0.68
N THR A 91 9.23 18.66 -0.11
CA THR A 91 10.11 17.94 -1.04
C THR A 91 9.72 18.09 -2.51
N GLY A 92 8.52 18.62 -2.79
CA GLY A 92 7.93 18.65 -4.13
C GLY A 92 7.46 17.28 -4.65
N GLN A 93 7.60 16.22 -3.85
CA GLN A 93 7.31 14.83 -4.23
C GLN A 93 6.44 14.13 -3.18
N GLU A 94 5.82 13.03 -3.60
CA GLU A 94 5.17 12.09 -2.68
C GLU A 94 6.20 11.26 -1.91
N ALA A 95 5.82 10.80 -0.72
CA ALA A 95 6.57 9.82 0.06
C ALA A 95 5.76 8.53 0.20
N VAL A 96 6.41 7.41 0.53
CA VAL A 96 5.70 6.17 0.86
C VAL A 96 5.53 6.11 2.37
N TRP A 97 4.31 6.27 2.87
CA TRP A 97 3.99 6.16 4.29
C TRP A 97 3.53 4.74 4.59
N ASN A 98 4.13 4.09 5.59
CA ASN A 98 3.80 2.72 5.93
C ASN A 98 3.20 2.61 7.32
N CYS A 99 2.16 1.81 7.44
CA CYS A 99 1.46 1.57 8.69
C CYS A 99 1.45 0.08 9.01
N ARG A 100 1.50 -0.22 10.30
CA ARG A 100 1.12 -1.53 10.82
C ARG A 100 -0.36 -1.49 11.21
N GLY A 101 -1.21 -1.96 10.31
CA GLY A 101 -2.65 -1.70 10.41
C GLY A 101 -2.91 -0.20 10.27
N HIS A 102 -3.42 0.44 11.34
CA HIS A 102 -3.65 1.88 11.35
C HIS A 102 -2.49 2.69 11.93
N VAL A 103 -1.50 2.06 12.58
CA VAL A 103 -0.44 2.77 13.29
C VAL A 103 0.68 3.13 12.33
N LEU A 104 0.96 4.44 12.19
CA LEU A 104 2.07 4.94 11.38
C LEU A 104 3.40 4.37 11.89
N ASN A 105 4.14 3.72 11.01
CA ASN A 105 5.34 2.96 11.35
C ASN A 105 6.59 3.47 10.60
N GLU A 106 6.48 3.78 9.31
CA GLU A 106 7.62 4.17 8.48
C GLU A 106 7.27 5.26 7.47
N VAL A 107 8.30 5.93 6.97
CA VAL A 107 8.22 6.79 5.79
C VAL A 107 9.44 6.53 4.91
N TRP A 108 9.23 6.32 3.60
CA TRP A 108 10.31 6.14 2.64
C TRP A 108 10.36 7.34 1.67
N TRP A 109 11.51 8.00 1.66
CA TRP A 109 11.81 9.14 0.81
C TRP A 109 12.62 8.67 -0.40
N HIS A 110 12.20 9.02 -1.61
CA HIS A 110 12.82 8.57 -2.84
C HIS A 110 13.70 9.67 -3.44
N PHE A 111 14.84 9.25 -3.98
CA PHE A 111 15.83 10.15 -4.55
C PHE A 111 16.43 9.57 -5.83
N ASN A 112 16.72 10.47 -6.77
CA ASN A 112 17.74 10.24 -7.79
C ASN A 112 19.08 10.79 -7.27
N THR A 113 20.19 10.18 -7.70
CA THR A 113 21.54 10.67 -7.41
C THR A 113 22.13 11.38 -8.63
N VAL A 114 22.57 12.62 -8.45
CA VAL A 114 23.40 13.34 -9.43
C VAL A 114 24.84 13.26 -8.97
N GLY A 115 25.64 12.43 -9.65
CA GLY A 115 26.97 12.04 -9.20
C GLY A 115 26.95 10.72 -8.41
N THR A 116 28.02 10.43 -7.67
CA THR A 116 28.11 9.22 -6.84
C THR A 116 27.34 9.38 -5.52
N VAL A 117 27.09 8.30 -4.80
CA VAL A 117 26.54 8.41 -3.44
C VAL A 117 27.53 9.07 -2.46
N ALA A 118 28.84 8.88 -2.68
CA ALA A 118 29.88 9.36 -1.78
C ALA A 118 29.93 10.90 -1.68
N ASP A 119 29.79 11.61 -2.80
CA ASP A 119 29.97 13.06 -2.90
C ASP A 119 28.89 13.79 -3.71
N GLY A 120 28.02 13.05 -4.39
CA GLY A 120 26.96 13.59 -5.22
C GLY A 120 25.76 14.12 -4.43
N LYS A 121 24.76 14.58 -5.18
CA LYS A 121 23.55 15.19 -4.65
C LYS A 121 22.37 14.23 -4.75
N PHE A 122 21.62 14.11 -3.67
CA PHE A 122 20.31 13.47 -3.67
C PHE A 122 19.25 14.49 -4.08
N VAL A 123 18.48 14.16 -5.11
CA VAL A 123 17.38 14.99 -5.62
C VAL A 123 16.10 14.21 -5.40
N HIS A 124 15.13 14.81 -4.71
CA HIS A 124 13.83 14.18 -4.47
C HIS A 124 13.20 13.72 -5.78
N ALA A 125 12.71 12.48 -5.76
CA ALA A 125 12.08 11.84 -6.91
C ALA A 125 10.71 11.30 -6.53
N SER A 126 9.85 11.09 -7.52
CA SER A 126 8.57 10.41 -7.31
C SER A 126 8.82 8.96 -6.87
N PRO A 127 7.98 8.41 -5.97
CA PRO A 127 8.13 7.04 -5.50
C PRO A 127 8.05 6.00 -6.62
N VAL A 128 8.87 4.96 -6.50
CA VAL A 128 8.86 3.77 -7.35
C VAL A 128 8.82 2.52 -6.48
N GLY A 129 8.28 1.41 -7.01
CA GLY A 129 8.16 0.17 -6.25
C GLY A 129 6.95 0.16 -5.29
N PRO A 130 7.07 -0.52 -4.13
CA PRO A 130 5.95 -0.70 -3.19
C PRO A 130 5.31 0.62 -2.77
N ARG A 131 3.97 0.65 -2.77
CA ARG A 131 3.18 1.82 -2.39
C ARG A 131 2.84 1.80 -0.89
N SER A 132 2.27 2.89 -0.40
CA SER A 132 1.88 3.09 1.00
C SER A 132 1.06 1.93 1.54
N THR A 133 1.46 1.40 2.69
CA THR A 133 0.65 0.42 3.46
C THR A 133 -0.31 1.09 4.44
N CYS A 134 -0.26 2.42 4.58
CA CYS A 134 -1.22 3.15 5.41
C CYS A 134 -2.62 3.20 4.79
N PRO A 135 -3.68 3.07 5.62
CA PRO A 135 -5.05 3.31 5.16
C PRO A 135 -5.25 4.79 4.80
N TYR A 136 -6.23 5.07 3.96
CA TYR A 136 -6.51 6.44 3.54
C TYR A 136 -6.95 7.35 4.69
N LYS A 137 -7.65 6.81 5.70
CA LYS A 137 -8.10 7.53 6.90
C LYS A 137 -7.84 6.72 8.16
N GLY A 138 -7.92 7.39 9.30
CA GLY A 138 -7.80 6.73 10.60
C GLY A 138 -6.36 6.33 10.94
N ILE A 139 -5.36 6.99 10.33
CA ILE A 139 -3.95 6.75 10.63
C ILE A 139 -3.66 7.24 12.05
N GLN A 140 -3.17 6.36 12.89
CA GLN A 140 -2.76 6.64 14.26
C GLN A 140 -1.28 6.99 14.27
N TYR A 141 -0.96 8.25 14.60
CA TYR A 141 0.41 8.64 14.91
C TYR A 141 0.56 8.68 16.43
N LEU A 142 1.00 7.56 17.02
CA LEU A 142 1.00 7.39 18.48
C LEU A 142 2.23 8.04 19.14
N PRO A 143 2.11 8.54 20.39
CA PRO A 143 3.26 8.95 21.18
C PRO A 143 4.23 7.79 21.41
N LYS A 144 5.54 8.07 21.37
CA LYS A 144 6.56 7.06 21.68
C LYS A 144 6.32 6.46 23.07
N GLY A 145 6.44 5.14 23.19
CA GLY A 145 6.18 4.39 24.42
C GLY A 145 4.74 3.89 24.61
N HIS A 146 3.81 4.21 23.70
CA HIS A 146 2.47 3.60 23.68
C HIS A 146 2.44 2.42 22.70
N SER A 147 2.27 1.20 23.22
CA SER A 147 2.02 0.02 22.38
C SER A 147 0.54 -0.06 22.02
N GLY A 148 0.20 0.05 20.74
CA GLY A 148 -1.10 -0.41 20.23
C GLY A 148 -1.22 -1.91 20.49
N GLY A 149 -2.14 -2.30 21.37
CA GLY A 149 -2.21 -3.63 21.97
C GLY A 149 -2.25 -4.78 20.97
N GLY A 150 -1.21 -5.61 21.00
CA GLY A 150 -1.26 -7.01 20.59
C GLY A 150 -1.04 -7.88 21.82
N GLY A 151 -2.12 -8.30 22.49
CA GLY A 151 -2.09 -9.38 23.49
C GLY A 151 -2.03 -10.72 22.74
N GLY A 152 -1.15 -11.68 23.03
CA GLY A 152 -0.62 -12.02 24.35
C GLY A 152 -1.60 -12.98 25.02
N GLY A 153 -1.46 -14.28 24.74
CA GLY A 153 -2.31 -15.33 25.29
C GLY A 153 -2.17 -15.51 26.80
N GLY A 154 -3.26 -15.94 27.44
CA GLY A 154 -3.33 -16.30 28.85
C GLY A 154 -4.76 -16.68 29.20
N GLY A 155 -4.97 -17.92 29.63
CA GLY A 155 -6.26 -18.58 29.71
C GLY A 155 -7.13 -18.24 30.93
N GLY A 156 -8.28 -18.90 30.99
CA GLY A 156 -9.18 -18.88 32.13
C GLY A 156 -10.62 -19.20 31.76
N ASP A 157 -11.03 -20.44 32.01
CA ASP A 157 -12.38 -20.98 31.93
C ASP A 157 -13.49 -20.07 32.49
N HIS A 158 -14.62 -19.99 31.76
CA HIS A 158 -15.91 -20.52 32.22
C HIS A 158 -17.01 -20.29 31.19
N ARG A 159 -17.46 -21.39 30.58
CA ARG A 159 -18.74 -21.50 29.87
C ARG A 159 -19.87 -21.69 30.89
N PRO A 160 -21.02 -21.03 30.70
CA PRO A 160 -22.28 -21.78 30.69
C PRO A 160 -23.11 -21.59 29.41
N LYS A 161 -24.14 -22.42 29.29
CA LYS A 161 -24.83 -22.89 28.07
C LYS A 161 -25.80 -21.88 27.42
N HIS A 162 -25.98 -22.05 26.09
CA HIS A 162 -27.03 -21.57 25.15
C HIS A 162 -28.49 -21.61 25.69
N PRO A 163 -29.54 -21.06 25.01
CA PRO A 163 -29.64 -20.66 23.59
C PRO A 163 -30.36 -19.31 23.30
N GLY A 164 -30.08 -18.71 22.14
CA GLY A 164 -30.86 -17.56 21.64
C GLY A 164 -30.41 -17.15 20.24
N HIS A 165 -31.23 -17.47 19.25
CA HIS A 165 -31.07 -17.08 17.85
C HIS A 165 -31.34 -15.58 17.69
N GLN A 166 -30.38 -14.81 17.17
CA GLN A 166 -30.63 -13.82 16.12
C GLN A 166 -29.31 -13.49 15.37
N PRO A 167 -29.37 -13.26 14.04
CA PRO A 167 -28.19 -13.11 13.19
C PRO A 167 -27.63 -11.69 13.29
N GLY A 168 -26.67 -11.49 14.18
CA GLY A 168 -25.86 -10.27 14.21
C GLY A 168 -24.72 -10.39 13.19
N ASN A 169 -24.73 -9.53 12.17
CA ASN A 169 -23.76 -9.46 11.07
C ASN A 169 -22.32 -9.84 11.46
N PRO A 170 -21.64 -10.70 10.67
CA PRO A 170 -20.18 -10.81 10.76
C PRO A 170 -19.52 -9.45 10.44
N PRO A 171 -18.30 -9.17 10.94
CA PRO A 171 -17.51 -8.04 10.49
C PRO A 171 -17.49 -8.04 8.96
N SER A 172 -17.75 -6.90 8.31
CA SER A 172 -17.89 -6.89 6.84
C SER A 172 -16.59 -7.36 6.18
N ASP A 173 -16.59 -8.59 5.65
CA ASP A 173 -15.49 -9.15 4.84
C ASP A 173 -15.29 -8.40 3.51
N ARG A 174 -16.15 -7.41 3.22
CA ARG A 174 -16.04 -6.53 2.05
C ARG A 174 -15.05 -5.39 2.33
N LYS A 175 -13.77 -5.67 2.15
CA LYS A 175 -12.63 -4.78 2.41
C LYS A 175 -11.88 -4.32 1.16
N HIS A 176 -12.45 -4.43 -0.04
CA HIS A 176 -11.76 -4.02 -1.28
C HIS A 176 -12.61 -3.11 -2.18
N PHE A 177 -12.03 -2.10 -2.82
CA PHE A 177 -12.57 -1.44 -4.00
C PHE A 177 -11.94 -2.03 -5.25
N ILE A 178 -12.67 -2.00 -6.37
CA ILE A 178 -12.12 -2.35 -7.68
C ILE A 178 -12.18 -1.10 -8.55
N TYR A 179 -11.01 -0.55 -8.88
CA TYR A 179 -10.87 0.61 -9.75
C TYR A 179 -10.74 0.20 -11.21
N VAL A 180 -11.23 1.05 -12.10
CA VAL A 180 -10.96 0.91 -13.54
C VAL A 180 -9.79 1.81 -13.88
N VAL A 181 -8.77 1.24 -14.50
CA VAL A 181 -7.57 1.99 -14.90
C VAL A 181 -7.26 1.82 -16.37
N ASP A 182 -6.52 2.78 -16.94
CA ASP A 182 -6.00 2.69 -18.29
C ASP A 182 -4.62 2.00 -18.36
N GLU A 183 -4.04 1.94 -19.56
CA GLU A 183 -2.73 1.34 -19.84
C GLU A 183 -1.56 2.05 -19.14
N HIS A 184 -1.75 3.29 -18.70
CA HIS A 184 -0.77 4.05 -17.93
C HIS A 184 -1.00 3.91 -16.41
N GLY A 185 -2.02 3.16 -15.99
CA GLY A 185 -2.37 2.93 -14.60
C GLY A 185 -3.12 4.09 -13.95
N GLN A 186 -3.64 5.05 -14.73
CA GLN A 186 -4.46 6.13 -14.19
C GLN A 186 -5.87 5.61 -13.85
N ARG A 187 -6.34 5.87 -12.63
CA ARG A 187 -7.69 5.51 -12.17
C ARG A 187 -8.73 6.41 -12.82
N ASN A 188 -9.65 5.80 -13.56
CA ASN A 188 -10.72 6.46 -14.29
C ASN A 188 -12.11 6.15 -13.70
N GLY A 189 -12.17 5.90 -12.38
CA GLY A 189 -13.40 5.54 -11.66
C GLY A 189 -13.32 4.15 -11.04
N CYS A 190 -14.46 3.61 -10.62
CA CYS A 190 -14.50 2.32 -9.94
C CYS A 190 -15.78 1.55 -10.22
N LEU A 191 -15.76 0.28 -9.83
CA LEU A 191 -16.92 -0.58 -9.88
C LEU A 191 -17.88 -0.28 -8.73
N ILE A 192 -19.17 -0.25 -9.07
CA ILE A 192 -20.27 -0.12 -8.11
C ILE A 192 -20.93 -1.48 -7.85
N SER A 193 -21.91 -1.53 -6.94
CA SER A 193 -22.33 -2.81 -6.32
C SER A 193 -22.92 -3.87 -7.26
N ASN A 194 -23.28 -3.51 -8.49
CA ASN A 194 -23.73 -4.42 -9.54
C ASN A 194 -22.62 -4.89 -10.49
N GLY A 195 -21.39 -4.38 -10.35
CA GLY A 195 -20.25 -4.71 -11.22
C GLY A 195 -19.99 -3.68 -12.33
N ASN A 196 -20.84 -2.67 -12.50
CA ASN A 196 -20.63 -1.66 -13.54
C ASN A 196 -19.60 -0.60 -13.11
N TRP A 197 -18.94 -0.01 -14.09
CA TRP A 197 -18.02 1.12 -13.94
C TRP A 197 -18.76 2.45 -13.91
N LEU A 198 -18.34 3.34 -13.01
CA LEU A 198 -18.80 4.72 -12.97
C LEU A 198 -17.62 5.66 -12.61
N SER A 199 -17.49 6.80 -13.30
CA SER A 199 -16.35 7.72 -13.15
C SER A 199 -16.39 8.58 -11.88
N ARG A 200 -17.58 8.98 -11.42
CA ARG A 200 -17.75 9.86 -10.25
C ARG A 200 -18.73 9.27 -9.23
N ALA A 201 -18.45 8.07 -8.75
CA ALA A 201 -19.31 7.34 -7.83
C ALA A 201 -18.66 7.08 -6.48
N THR A 202 -19.50 6.80 -5.48
CA THR A 202 -19.07 6.02 -4.33
C THR A 202 -18.80 4.58 -4.77
N CYS A 203 -17.55 4.17 -4.68
CA CYS A 203 -17.13 2.81 -5.00
C CYS A 203 -17.85 1.80 -4.10
N ALA A 204 -18.19 0.64 -4.66
CA ALA A 204 -18.74 -0.43 -3.84
C ALA A 204 -17.62 -1.23 -3.18
N SER A 205 -17.83 -1.62 -1.93
CA SER A 205 -16.93 -2.56 -1.26
C SER A 205 -17.19 -4.00 -1.74
N PHE A 206 -16.11 -4.68 -2.07
CA PHE A 206 -16.02 -6.06 -2.51
C PHE A 206 -15.32 -6.89 -1.44
N SER A 207 -15.81 -8.11 -1.22
CA SER A 207 -15.04 -9.17 -0.58
C SER A 207 -14.21 -9.83 -1.68
N VAL A 208 -12.90 -9.92 -1.46
CA VAL A 208 -11.99 -10.63 -2.35
C VAL A 208 -11.21 -11.59 -1.45
N SER A 209 -11.45 -12.89 -1.62
CA SER A 209 -10.88 -13.94 -0.77
C SER A 209 -10.39 -15.09 -1.64
N VAL A 210 -9.38 -15.84 -1.19
CA VAL A 210 -8.97 -17.06 -1.89
C VAL A 210 -10.08 -18.11 -1.76
N GLY A 211 -10.52 -18.67 -2.87
CA GLY A 211 -11.56 -19.70 -2.94
C GLY A 211 -11.14 -20.94 -2.14
N HIS A 212 -12.12 -21.55 -1.48
CA HIS A 212 -11.88 -22.60 -0.48
C HIS A 212 -11.35 -23.93 -1.08
N ASP A 213 -11.52 -24.12 -2.39
CA ASP A 213 -11.24 -25.39 -3.08
C ASP A 213 -9.98 -25.35 -3.97
N ASP A 214 -9.53 -24.17 -4.39
CA ASP A 214 -8.34 -24.03 -5.24
C ASP A 214 -7.53 -22.80 -4.82
N LYS A 215 -6.33 -23.01 -4.27
CA LYS A 215 -5.54 -22.00 -3.55
C LYS A 215 -5.03 -20.84 -4.43
N ALA A 216 -5.37 -20.82 -5.71
CA ALA A 216 -5.00 -19.79 -6.69
C ALA A 216 -6.18 -18.88 -7.12
N LEU A 217 -7.43 -19.34 -6.98
CA LEU A 217 -8.60 -18.62 -7.50
C LEU A 217 -9.20 -17.69 -6.44
N LEU A 218 -9.68 -16.52 -6.88
CA LEU A 218 -10.33 -15.53 -6.05
C LEU A 218 -11.85 -15.67 -6.11
N GLU A 219 -12.49 -15.59 -4.95
CA GLU A 219 -13.92 -15.35 -4.82
C GLU A 219 -14.17 -13.84 -4.64
N ILE A 220 -14.96 -13.24 -5.52
CA ILE A 220 -15.32 -11.83 -5.51
C ILE A 220 -16.81 -11.68 -5.23
N ARG A 221 -17.16 -10.87 -4.22
CA ARG A 221 -18.56 -10.67 -3.81
C ARG A 221 -18.84 -9.22 -3.47
N THR A 222 -20.05 -8.74 -3.75
CA THR A 222 -20.57 -7.48 -3.21
C THR A 222 -21.76 -7.72 -2.29
N ARG A 223 -22.36 -6.64 -1.77
CA ARG A 223 -23.68 -6.71 -1.12
C ARG A 223 -24.81 -7.27 -1.99
N ARG A 224 -24.64 -7.33 -3.32
CA ARG A 224 -25.66 -7.88 -4.23
C ARG A 224 -25.50 -9.39 -4.49
N GLY A 225 -24.38 -9.98 -4.13
CA GLY A 225 -24.08 -11.41 -4.35
C GLY A 225 -22.68 -11.63 -4.90
N ALA A 226 -22.41 -12.86 -5.36
CA ALA A 226 -21.17 -13.19 -6.04
C ALA A 226 -21.04 -12.43 -7.36
N CYS A 227 -19.80 -12.15 -7.77
CA CYS A 227 -19.49 -11.54 -9.04
C CYS A 227 -19.01 -12.59 -10.04
N ALA A 228 -19.37 -12.45 -11.31
CA ALA A 228 -18.97 -13.34 -12.38
C ALA A 228 -19.00 -12.61 -13.72
N PHE A 229 -18.38 -13.18 -14.76
CA PHE A 229 -18.68 -12.80 -16.14
C PHE A 229 -19.82 -13.66 -16.68
N GLU A 230 -21.00 -13.04 -16.89
CA GLU A 230 -22.19 -13.66 -17.49
C GLU A 230 -22.48 -12.94 -18.82
N ASP A 231 -22.76 -13.67 -19.90
CA ASP A 231 -22.97 -13.09 -21.24
C ASP A 231 -21.88 -12.10 -21.68
N SER A 232 -20.63 -12.39 -21.30
CA SER A 232 -19.43 -11.55 -21.51
C SER A 232 -19.35 -10.26 -20.69
N GLY A 233 -20.31 -9.97 -19.81
CA GLY A 233 -20.31 -8.80 -18.93
C GLY A 233 -20.00 -9.14 -17.47
N PHE A 234 -19.18 -8.33 -16.81
CA PHE A 234 -18.93 -8.45 -15.37
C PHE A 234 -20.16 -8.01 -14.58
N ARG A 235 -20.67 -8.88 -13.72
CA ARG A 235 -21.91 -8.64 -12.97
C ARG A 235 -21.83 -9.22 -11.56
N CYS A 236 -22.41 -8.51 -10.59
CA CYS A 236 -22.57 -8.99 -9.22
C CYS A 236 -24.07 -9.10 -8.84
N ALA A 237 -24.55 -10.31 -8.58
CA ALA A 237 -25.95 -10.60 -8.29
C ALA A 237 -26.15 -11.90 -7.48
N LYS A 238 -27.34 -12.08 -6.91
CA LYS A 238 -27.73 -13.33 -6.25
C LYS A 238 -27.85 -14.45 -7.29
N GLY A 239 -27.41 -15.65 -6.93
CA GLY A 239 -27.48 -16.83 -7.79
C GLY A 239 -26.29 -17.01 -8.73
N LEU A 240 -25.38 -16.02 -8.81
CA LEU A 240 -24.11 -16.17 -9.54
C LEU A 240 -23.10 -17.00 -8.72
N LYS A 241 -22.15 -17.61 -9.42
CA LYS A 241 -20.97 -18.26 -8.85
C LYS A 241 -19.72 -17.49 -9.25
N SER A 242 -18.86 -17.17 -8.30
CA SER A 242 -17.60 -16.47 -8.57
C SER A 242 -16.51 -17.50 -8.79
N GLU A 243 -16.09 -17.64 -10.03
CA GLU A 243 -15.09 -18.62 -10.48
C GLU A 243 -14.18 -17.95 -11.53
N GLY A 244 -12.97 -18.48 -11.73
CA GLY A 244 -12.07 -18.04 -12.80
C GLY A 244 -11.32 -16.72 -12.57
N PHE A 245 -11.47 -16.09 -11.40
CA PHE A 245 -10.70 -14.89 -11.06
C PHE A 245 -9.36 -15.23 -10.42
N GLU A 246 -8.34 -14.48 -10.78
CA GLU A 246 -6.98 -14.54 -10.25
C GLU A 246 -6.48 -13.10 -10.03
N LYS A 247 -5.26 -12.95 -9.51
CA LYS A 247 -4.59 -11.66 -9.47
C LYS A 247 -3.16 -11.72 -9.97
N ASN A 248 -2.73 -10.66 -10.63
CA ASN A 248 -1.34 -10.39 -10.97
C ASN A 248 -0.92 -9.09 -10.27
N GLY A 249 -0.26 -9.19 -9.12
CA GLY A 249 -0.12 -8.05 -8.20
C GLY A 249 -1.50 -7.56 -7.74
N ASP A 250 -1.82 -6.30 -8.05
CA ASP A 250 -3.12 -5.68 -7.74
C ASP A 250 -4.11 -5.75 -8.91
N ARG A 251 -3.71 -6.32 -10.05
CA ARG A 251 -4.54 -6.44 -11.24
C ARG A 251 -5.42 -7.68 -11.14
N LEU A 252 -6.71 -7.51 -11.39
CA LEU A 252 -7.64 -8.63 -11.52
C LEU A 252 -7.40 -9.33 -12.86
N VAL A 253 -7.28 -10.65 -12.81
CA VAL A 253 -7.17 -11.52 -13.98
C VAL A 253 -8.41 -12.41 -14.02
N TYR A 254 -8.95 -12.70 -15.20
CA TYR A 254 -10.05 -13.64 -15.38
C TYR A 254 -9.71 -14.63 -16.50
N GLU A 255 -9.64 -15.93 -16.19
CA GLU A 255 -9.29 -16.99 -17.14
C GLU A 255 -8.00 -16.68 -17.94
N GLY A 256 -6.97 -16.15 -17.26
CA GLY A 256 -5.69 -15.76 -17.86
C GLY A 256 -5.67 -14.42 -18.59
N GLN A 257 -6.80 -13.69 -18.64
CA GLN A 257 -6.91 -12.37 -19.28
C GLN A 257 -6.89 -11.24 -18.23
N GLU A 258 -5.98 -10.28 -18.41
CA GLU A 258 -5.85 -9.09 -17.54
C GLU A 258 -6.47 -7.82 -18.15
N VAL A 259 -6.65 -7.80 -19.48
CA VAL A 259 -7.24 -6.66 -20.21
C VAL A 259 -8.74 -6.88 -20.36
N PHE A 260 -9.54 -5.91 -19.93
CA PHE A 260 -10.99 -5.89 -20.12
C PHE A 260 -11.40 -4.75 -21.05
N TYR A 261 -12.68 -4.65 -21.37
CA TYR A 261 -13.17 -3.70 -22.35
C TYR A 261 -14.44 -2.96 -21.94
N SER A 262 -14.70 -1.85 -22.61
CA SER A 262 -15.99 -1.17 -22.58
C SER A 262 -16.35 -0.55 -23.93
N ASP A 263 -17.65 -0.44 -24.22
CA ASP A 263 -18.13 0.19 -25.46
C ASP A 263 -18.02 1.73 -25.44
N LYS A 264 -17.92 2.32 -24.26
CA LYS A 264 -17.86 3.77 -24.03
C LYS A 264 -17.21 4.08 -22.69
N LEU A 265 -16.87 5.35 -22.48
CA LEU A 265 -16.40 5.86 -21.19
C LEU A 265 -17.60 6.36 -20.36
N PRO A 266 -17.57 6.25 -19.02
CA PRO A 266 -18.63 6.76 -18.17
C PRO A 266 -18.59 8.28 -18.06
N GLU A 267 -19.68 8.93 -18.43
CA GLU A 267 -19.89 10.37 -18.25
C GLU A 267 -21.03 10.64 -17.27
N GLY A 268 -20.80 11.56 -16.32
CA GLY A 268 -21.77 11.92 -15.28
C GLY A 268 -22.17 10.72 -14.42
N THR A 269 -23.45 10.36 -14.46
CA THR A 269 -24.03 9.21 -13.72
C THR A 269 -24.15 7.94 -14.57
N THR A 270 -23.61 7.94 -15.79
CA THR A 270 -23.73 6.81 -16.73
C THR A 270 -22.91 5.62 -16.26
N GLN A 271 -23.58 4.53 -15.93
CA GLN A 271 -22.93 3.25 -15.62
C GLN A 271 -22.53 2.55 -16.91
N VAL A 272 -21.32 2.01 -16.93
CA VAL A 272 -20.75 1.32 -18.10
C VAL A 272 -20.44 -0.14 -17.72
N PRO A 273 -20.93 -1.13 -18.47
CA PRO A 273 -20.55 -2.53 -18.26
C PRO A 273 -19.07 -2.76 -18.54
N ILE A 274 -18.44 -3.65 -17.77
CA ILE A 274 -17.12 -4.21 -18.08
C ILE A 274 -17.30 -5.47 -18.90
N LEU A 275 -16.59 -5.59 -20.00
CA LEU A 275 -16.69 -6.70 -20.95
C LEU A 275 -15.39 -7.51 -20.97
N LYS A 276 -15.50 -8.83 -21.11
CA LYS A 276 -14.34 -9.69 -21.40
C LYS A 276 -13.99 -9.76 -22.88
N SER A 277 -14.96 -9.53 -23.76
CA SER A 277 -14.76 -9.54 -25.21
C SER A 277 -14.29 -8.17 -25.71
N LYS A 278 -13.39 -8.17 -26.71
CA LYS A 278 -12.81 -6.95 -27.28
C LYS A 278 -13.89 -5.96 -27.71
N SER A 279 -13.75 -4.73 -27.23
CA SER A 279 -14.59 -3.59 -27.63
C SER A 279 -13.74 -2.32 -27.81
N LYS A 280 -14.37 -1.14 -27.83
CA LYS A 280 -13.77 0.15 -28.22
C LYS A 280 -12.62 0.59 -27.31
N ASN A 281 -12.78 0.43 -25.99
CA ASN A 281 -11.80 0.88 -25.01
C ASN A 281 -11.20 -0.33 -24.30
N SER A 282 -9.89 -0.36 -24.14
CA SER A 282 -9.18 -1.34 -23.31
C SER A 282 -8.96 -0.74 -21.92
N ILE A 283 -9.22 -1.52 -20.89
CA ILE A 283 -9.16 -1.11 -19.48
C ILE A 283 -8.63 -2.26 -18.63
N TYR A 284 -8.13 -1.93 -17.44
CA TYR A 284 -7.70 -2.90 -16.45
C TYR A 284 -8.49 -2.69 -15.16
N LEU A 285 -8.61 -3.75 -14.37
CA LEU A 285 -9.28 -3.72 -13.08
C LEU A 285 -8.24 -3.85 -11.97
N GLU A 286 -8.21 -2.89 -11.06
CA GLU A 286 -7.27 -2.83 -9.95
C GLU A 286 -7.99 -3.06 -8.62
N ILE A 287 -7.62 -4.11 -7.91
CA ILE A 287 -8.11 -4.42 -6.56
C ILE A 287 -7.30 -3.58 -5.58
N ALA A 288 -7.97 -2.81 -4.75
CA ALA A 288 -7.36 -2.04 -3.66
C ALA A 288 -8.20 -2.18 -2.40
N ASP A 289 -7.66 -1.93 -1.22
CA ASP A 289 -8.46 -2.03 0.01
C ASP A 289 -9.55 -0.94 0.08
N ALA A 290 -10.79 -1.35 0.38
CA ALA A 290 -11.93 -0.50 0.68
C ALA A 290 -11.75 0.10 2.08
N HIS A 291 -11.80 1.44 2.11
CA HIS A 291 -11.74 2.26 3.32
C HIS A 291 -12.91 2.03 4.26
#